data_AF-A0A967UHT6-F1
#
_entry.id   AF-A0A967UHT6-F1
#
_cell.length_a   1.000
_cell.length_b   1.000
_cell.length_c   1.000
_cell.angle_alpha   90.00
_cell.angle_beta   90.00
_cell.angle_gamma   90.00
#
_symmetry.space_group_name_H-M   'P 1'
#
loop_
_entity.id
_entity.type
_entity.pdbx_description
1 polymer ?
#
loop_
_entity_poly.entity_id
_entity_poly.type
_entity_poly.pdbx_seq_one_letter_code
_entity_poly.pdbx_strand_id
1 'polypeptide(L)' 'GADKAKEVMTAMVERTKKAGGEVVALLKTGSAFYSPASSAIAMAESILKDQKRVLPTCALLNGEFGVDGYYVGVP' A
#
# COMPACT_ATOMS: atom_id res chain seq x y z
N GLY A 1 5.86 -28.37 1.49
CA GLY A 1 7.03 -28.24 2.37
C GLY A 1 7.33 -26.78 2.62
N ALA A 2 8.02 -26.47 3.72
CA ALA A 2 8.35 -25.11 4.13
C ALA A 2 9.11 -24.32 3.04
N ASP A 3 9.93 -24.99 2.23
CA ASP A 3 10.70 -24.35 1.15
C ASP A 3 9.81 -23.77 0.05
N LYS A 4 8.78 -24.51 -0.36
CA LYS A 4 7.79 -24.03 -1.35
C LYS A 4 7.00 -22.83 -0.83
N ALA A 5 6.70 -22.79 0.48
CA ALA A 5 6.01 -21.64 1.08
C ALA A 5 6.89 -20.39 1.05
N LYS A 6 8.20 -20.53 1.34
CA LYS A 6 9.17 -19.43 1.28
C LYS A 6 9.35 -18.89 -0.14
N GLU A 7 9.43 -19.77 -1.12
CA GLU A 7 9.51 -19.41 -2.54
C GLU A 7 8.30 -18.59 -2.99
N VAL A 8 7.09 -19.08 -2.69
CA VAL A 8 5.84 -18.38 -3.02
C VAL A 8 5.78 -17.01 -2.32
N MET A 9 6.11 -16.94 -1.04
CA MET A 9 6.12 -15.67 -0.29
C MET A 9 7.08 -14.65 -0.93
N THR A 10 8.28 -15.10 -1.30
CA THR A 10 9.27 -14.24 -1.96
C THR A 10 8.75 -13.74 -3.30
N ALA A 11 8.16 -14.62 -4.11
CA ALA A 11 7.56 -14.27 -5.39
C ALA A 11 6.41 -13.26 -5.24
N MET A 12 5.56 -13.42 -4.22
CA MET A 12 4.47 -12.50 -3.94
C MET A 12 4.97 -11.11 -3.53
N VAL A 13 5.98 -11.04 -2.65
CA VAL A 13 6.60 -9.76 -2.25
C VAL A 13 7.19 -9.03 -3.46
N GLU A 14 7.91 -9.75 -4.32
CA GLU A 14 8.50 -9.17 -5.52
C GLU A 14 7.44 -8.69 -6.52
N ARG A 15 6.32 -9.41 -6.65
CA ARG A 15 5.21 -8.98 -7.49
C ARG A 15 4.52 -7.73 -6.93
N THR A 16 4.27 -7.65 -5.62
CA THR A 16 3.64 -6.47 -5.00
C THR A 16 4.46 -5.20 -5.24
N LYS A 17 5.79 -5.28 -5.15
CA LYS A 17 6.69 -4.15 -5.48
C LYS A 17 6.54 -3.66 -6.92
N LYS A 18 6.22 -4.58 -7.85
CA LYS A 18 6.12 -4.32 -9.30
C LYS A 18 4.68 -4.10 -9.78
N ALA A 19 3.68 -4.26 -8.91
CA ALA A 19 2.27 -4.31 -9.30
C ALA A 19 1.81 -3.05 -10.05
N GLY A 20 2.28 -1.86 -9.67
CA GLY A 20 1.96 -0.63 -10.39
C GLY A 20 2.49 -0.62 -11.83
N GLY A 21 3.73 -1.07 -12.03
CA GLY A 21 4.34 -1.21 -13.35
C GLY A 21 3.70 -2.31 -14.19
N GLU A 22 3.27 -3.41 -13.55
CA GLU A 22 2.51 -4.49 -14.20
C GLU A 22 1.21 -3.95 -14.82
N VAL A 23 0.45 -3.14 -14.07
CA VAL A 23 -0.79 -2.53 -14.58
C VAL A 23 -0.52 -1.53 -15.70
N VAL A 24 0.52 -0.70 -15.58
CA VAL A 24 0.92 0.24 -16.65
C VAL A 24 1.28 -0.51 -17.93
N ALA A 25 2.04 -1.60 -17.84
CA ALA A 25 2.43 -2.40 -18.99
C ALA A 25 1.23 -3.06 -19.70
N LEU A 26 0.22 -3.49 -18.93
CA LEU A 26 -0.99 -4.08 -19.47
C LEU A 26 -1.92 -3.04 -20.12
N LEU A 27 -2.14 -1.90 -19.45
CA LEU A 27 -3.05 -0.87 -19.95
C LEU A 27 -2.44 -0.04 -21.08
N LYS A 28 -1.10 0.05 -21.16
CA LYS A 28 -0.28 0.79 -22.16
C LYS A 28 -0.50 2.31 -22.23
N THR A 29 -1.69 2.79 -21.92
CA THR A 29 -2.10 4.19 -22.05
C THR A 29 -2.41 4.84 -20.70
N GLY A 30 -2.08 4.19 -19.57
CA GLY A 30 -2.30 4.74 -18.25
C GLY A 30 -1.89 3.83 -17.09
N SER A 31 -1.89 4.38 -15.89
CA SER A 31 -1.64 3.66 -14.64
C SER A 31 -2.91 3.04 -14.06
N ALA A 32 -2.76 2.22 -13.02
CA ALA A 32 -3.90 1.69 -12.27
C ALA A 32 -4.76 2.84 -11.72
N PHE A 33 -6.06 2.80 -11.95
CA PHE A 33 -6.99 3.84 -11.48
C PHE A 33 -8.02 3.30 -10.48
N TYR A 34 -8.52 2.08 -10.68
CA TYR A 34 -9.54 1.50 -9.80
C TYR A 34 -9.02 1.18 -8.40
N SER A 35 -7.86 0.52 -8.29
CA SER A 35 -7.26 0.17 -7.00
C SER A 35 -6.84 1.39 -6.18
N PRO A 36 -6.20 2.43 -6.76
CA PRO A 36 -5.92 3.67 -6.03
C PRO A 36 -7.19 4.41 -5.60
N ALA A 37 -8.20 4.48 -6.46
CA ALA A 37 -9.47 5.12 -6.11
C ALA A 37 -10.16 4.42 -4.92
N SER A 38 -10.27 3.09 -4.95
CA SER A 38 -10.87 2.32 -3.84
C SER A 38 -10.10 2.51 -2.53
N SER A 39 -8.77 2.56 -2.59
CA SER A 39 -7.93 2.78 -1.40
C SER A 39 -8.15 4.18 -0.79
N ALA A 40 -8.19 5.21 -1.64
CA ALA A 40 -8.47 6.58 -1.19
C ALA A 40 -9.88 6.73 -0.59
N ILE A 41 -10.88 6.06 -1.18
CA ILE A 41 -12.24 6.06 -0.62
C ILE A 41 -12.27 5.36 0.74
N ALA A 42 -11.57 4.24 0.93
CA ALA A 42 -11.51 3.57 2.22
C ALA A 42 -10.89 4.47 3.31
N MET A 43 -9.87 5.25 2.98
CA MET A 43 -9.29 6.26 3.87
C MET A 43 -10.32 7.36 4.21
N ALA A 44 -10.94 7.95 3.19
CA ALA A 44 -11.94 9.01 3.37
C ALA A 44 -13.13 8.52 4.20
N GLU A 45 -13.62 7.31 3.97
CA GLU A 45 -14.72 6.71 4.70
C GLU A 45 -14.38 6.45 6.17
N SER A 46 -13.13 6.07 6.47
CA SER A 46 -12.66 5.89 7.84
C SER A 46 -12.71 7.21 8.63
N ILE A 47 -12.32 8.31 7.97
CA ILE A 47 -12.36 9.66 8.54
C ILE A 47 -13.81 10.13 8.71
N LEU A 48 -14.61 10.08 7.64
CA LEU A 48 -15.98 10.61 7.62
C LEU A 48 -16.92 9.90 8.59
N LYS A 49 -16.69 8.59 8.82
CA LYS A 49 -17.53 7.77 9.71
C LYS A 49 -16.87 7.47 11.05
N ASP A 50 -15.75 8.13 11.38
CA ASP A 50 -14.94 7.92 12.59
C ASP A 50 -14.73 6.42 12.92
N GLN A 51 -14.40 5.62 11.91
CA GLN A 51 -14.30 4.16 12.07
C GLN A 51 -13.05 3.74 12.86
N LYS A 52 -12.09 4.66 13.02
CA LYS A 52 -10.79 4.41 13.68
C LYS A 52 -10.08 3.18 13.11
N ARG A 53 -10.15 2.99 11.78
CA ARG A 53 -9.48 1.88 11.11
C ARG A 53 -7.97 2.10 11.12
N VAL A 54 -7.22 1.03 11.36
CA VAL A 54 -5.78 0.96 11.10
C VAL A 54 -5.59 0.73 9.60
N LEU A 55 -4.93 1.66 8.91
CA LEU A 55 -4.78 1.68 7.47
C LEU A 55 -3.36 2.11 7.11
N PRO A 56 -2.59 1.28 6.37
CA PRO A 56 -1.25 1.66 5.97
C PRO A 56 -1.32 2.89 5.05
N THR A 57 -0.88 4.03 5.55
CA THR A 57 -0.99 5.34 4.90
C THR A 57 0.27 6.17 5.13
N CYS A 58 0.46 7.20 4.30
CA CYS A 58 1.57 8.12 4.47
C CYS A 58 1.18 9.16 5.52
N ALA A 59 1.78 9.10 6.71
CA ALA A 59 1.51 10.01 7.81
C ALA A 59 2.78 10.73 8.26
N LEU A 60 2.61 11.96 8.79
CA LEU A 60 3.69 12.73 9.38
C LEU A 60 4.08 12.10 10.72
N LEU A 61 5.34 11.73 10.85
CA LEU A 61 5.89 11.19 12.09
C LEU A 61 6.46 12.31 12.95
N ASN A 62 6.21 12.23 14.25
CA ASN A 62 6.66 13.15 15.30
C ASN A 62 7.58 12.43 16.31
N GLY A 63 8.38 11.47 15.83
CA GLY A 63 9.27 10.63 16.64
C GLY A 63 8.98 9.12 16.55
N GLU A 64 7.86 8.71 15.95
CA GLU A 64 7.55 7.29 15.72
C GLU A 64 8.61 6.63 14.84
N PHE A 65 8.91 5.36 15.10
CA PHE A 65 9.98 4.61 14.40
C PHE A 65 11.37 5.29 14.42
N GLY A 66 11.59 6.26 15.33
CA GLY A 66 12.82 7.05 15.40
C GLY A 66 12.93 8.12 14.31
N VAL A 67 11.81 8.49 13.67
CA VAL A 67 11.73 9.48 12.59
C VAL A 67 10.84 10.65 13.03
N ASP A 68 11.32 11.87 12.84
CA ASP A 68 10.61 13.11 13.19
C ASP A 68 10.64 14.10 12.01
N GLY A 69 9.48 14.69 11.69
CA GLY A 69 9.32 15.69 10.63
C GLY A 69 9.18 15.14 9.21
N TYR A 70 9.02 13.82 9.03
CA TYR A 70 8.87 13.18 7.72
C TYR A 70 7.54 12.46 7.55
N TYR A 71 7.03 12.48 6.32
CA TYR A 71 5.90 11.66 5.89
C TYR A 71 6.41 10.29 5.44
N VAL A 72 5.98 9.23 6.13
CA VAL A 72 6.40 7.84 5.87
C VAL A 72 5.18 6.93 5.83
N GLY A 73 5.23 5.87 5.04
CA GLY A 73 4.22 4.82 5.04
C GLY A 73 4.22 4.05 6.36
N VAL A 74 3.21 4.29 7.19
CA VAL A 74 3.02 3.67 8.51
C VAL A 74 1.60 3.10 8.64
N PRO A 75 1.34 2.18 9.59
CA PRO A 75 0.03 1.57 9.80
C PRO A 75 -1.07 2.55 10.21
#